data_AF-A0A0D2GPG2-F1
#
_entry.id   AF-A0A0D2GPG2-F1
#
_cell.length_a   1.000
_cell.length_b   1.000
_cell.length_c   1.000
_cell.angle_alpha   90.00
_cell.angle_beta   90.00
_cell.angle_gamma   90.00
#
_symmetry.space_group_name_H-M   'P 1'
#
loop_
_entity.id
_entity.type
_entity.pdbx_description
1 polymer ?
#
loop_
_entity_poly.entity_id
_entity_poly.type
_entity_poly.pdbx_seq_one_letter_code
_entity_poly.pdbx_strand_id
1 'polypeptide(L)'
;MGSFDYSISGQFTAALTIYSGTFMRYALAVTPKNYLLFACHFVNFNAQLTQGYRWYDYWYGNGKERWEKIRAEKAKTELEGAVESIASQTKDKVQGAVQEVKKTVS
;
A
#
# COMPACT_ATOMS: atom_id res chain seq x y z
N MET A 1 3.68 12.20 -15.47
CA MET A 1 4.04 12.25 -14.04
C MET A 1 2.86 11.67 -13.27
N GLY A 2 2.97 10.40 -12.86
CA GLY A 2 1.83 9.61 -12.40
C GLY A 2 1.39 10.03 -11.00
N SER A 3 0.08 10.01 -10.77
CA SER A 3 -0.66 10.53 -9.59
C SER A 3 -0.24 9.99 -8.21
N PHE A 4 0.81 9.16 -8.14
CA PHE A 4 1.32 8.50 -6.93
C PHE A 4 2.73 8.97 -6.51
N ASP A 5 3.47 9.69 -7.37
CA ASP A 5 4.75 10.32 -6.97
C ASP A 5 4.58 11.32 -5.81
N TYR A 6 3.35 11.81 -5.63
CA TYR A 6 2.97 12.78 -4.60
C TYR A 6 2.52 12.17 -3.27
N SER A 7 2.44 10.83 -3.15
CA SER A 7 1.80 10.22 -1.98
C SER A 7 2.59 10.40 -0.68
N ILE A 8 3.88 10.73 -0.75
CA ILE A 8 4.71 10.98 0.44
C ILE A 8 5.51 12.27 0.24
N SER A 9 5.18 13.30 1.02
CA SER A 9 5.93 14.56 1.06
C SER A 9 7.13 14.42 2.01
N GLY A 10 8.34 14.59 1.49
CA GLY A 10 9.59 14.53 2.28
C GLY A 10 9.68 15.62 3.35
N GLN A 11 9.32 16.86 3.01
CA GLN A 11 9.33 18.00 3.95
C GLN A 11 8.36 17.77 5.12
N PHE A 12 7.14 17.33 4.82
CA PHE A 12 6.15 17.02 5.84
C PHE A 12 6.61 15.86 6.73
N THR A 13 7.15 14.80 6.12
CA THR A 13 7.64 13.63 6.86
C THR A 13 8.76 14.00 7.83
N ALA A 14 9.74 14.79 7.37
CA ALA A 14 10.83 15.28 8.21
C ALA A 14 10.34 16.18 9.35
N ALA A 15 9.40 17.10 9.07
CA ALA A 15 8.81 17.96 10.08
C ALA A 15 8.12 17.15 11.20
N LEU A 16 7.31 16.15 10.83
CA LEU A 16 6.62 15.29 11.79
C LEU A 16 7.56 14.37 12.58
N THR A 17 8.65 13.91 11.96
CA THR A 17 9.70 13.14 12.66
C THR A 17 10.35 14.00 13.75
N ILE A 18 10.77 15.22 13.41
CA ILE A 18 11.38 16.14 14.38
C ILE A 18 10.39 16.48 15.49
N TYR A 19 9.16 16.84 15.12
CA TYR A 19 8.06 17.12 16.05
C TYR A 19 7.87 15.95 17.02
N SER A 20 7.71 14.72 16.52
CA SER A 20 7.51 13.55 17.39
C SER A 20 8.68 13.32 18.34
N GLY A 21 9.91 13.57 17.89
CA GLY A 21 11.11 13.53 18.74
C GLY A 21 11.09 14.54 19.88
N THR A 22 10.75 15.80 19.60
CA THR A 22 10.64 16.84 20.64
C THR A 22 9.53 16.54 21.64
N PHE A 23 8.37 16.05 21.18
CA PHE A 23 7.26 15.73 22.08
C PHE A 23 7.51 14.47 22.92
N MET A 24 8.28 13.50 22.43
CA MET A 24 8.74 12.38 23.29
C MET A 24 9.57 12.87 24.48
N ARG A 25 10.49 13.82 24.26
CA ARG A 25 11.28 14.40 25.36
C ARG A 25 10.37 15.15 26.34
N TYR A 26 9.41 15.93 25.84
CA TYR A 26 8.45 16.65 26.67
C TYR A 26 7.59 15.70 27.51
N ALA A 27 7.11 14.60 26.94
CA ALA A 27 6.30 13.60 27.63
C ALA A 27 7.00 12.97 28.85
N LEU A 28 8.33 12.88 28.82
CA LEU A 28 9.15 12.37 29.94
C LEU A 28 9.62 13.47 30.91
N ALA A 29 9.61 14.74 30.48
CA ALA A 29 10.05 15.88 31.28
C ALA A 29 8.92 16.50 32.13
N VAL A 30 7.66 16.34 31.74
CA VAL A 30 6.51 16.79 32.54
C VAL A 30 6.31 15.93 33.79
N THR A 31 5.81 16.52 34.88
CA THR A 31 5.48 15.80 36.12
C THR A 31 3.98 15.96 36.43
N PRO A 32 3.22 14.86 36.59
CA PRO A 32 3.65 13.47 36.45
C PRO A 32 4.01 13.09 35.00
N LYS A 33 4.96 12.15 34.83
CA LYS A 33 5.42 11.71 33.50
C LYS A 33 4.27 11.06 32.73
N ASN A 34 4.14 11.38 31.44
CA ASN A 34 3.06 10.84 30.61
C ASN A 34 3.57 9.77 29.63
N TYR A 35 3.55 8.52 30.08
CA TYR A 35 4.01 7.38 29.28
C TYR A 35 3.13 7.07 28.07
N LEU A 36 1.83 7.38 28.13
CA LEU A 36 0.92 7.15 27.01
C LEU A 36 1.23 8.10 25.84
N LEU A 37 1.44 9.38 26.14
CA LEU A 37 1.89 10.37 25.15
C LEU A 37 3.27 10.01 24.60
N PHE A 38 4.21 9.56 25.45
CA PHE A 38 5.49 9.07 24.97
C PHE A 38 5.33 7.90 23.99
N ALA A 39 4.53 6.90 24.31
CA ALA A 39 4.29 5.74 23.44
C ALA A 39 3.66 6.15 22.10
N CYS A 40 2.67 7.06 22.13
CA CYS A 40 2.03 7.59 20.92
C CYS A 40 3.07 8.28 20.01
N HIS A 41 3.87 9.20 20.57
CA HIS A 41 4.90 9.89 19.79
C HIS A 41 6.02 8.95 19.33
N PHE A 42 6.34 7.92 20.10
CA PHE A 42 7.31 6.90 19.69
C PHE A 42 6.83 6.11 18.49
N VAL A 43 5.59 5.61 18.52
CA VAL A 43 5.01 4.88 17.38
C VAL A 43 4.93 5.80 16.15
N ASN A 44 4.46 7.04 16.31
CA ASN A 44 4.41 8.03 15.24
C ASN A 44 5.80 8.34 14.66
N PHE A 45 6.82 8.51 15.51
CA PHE A 45 8.20 8.75 15.09
C PHE A 45 8.74 7.61 14.23
N ASN A 46 8.55 6.36 14.65
CA ASN A 46 8.99 5.18 13.91
C ASN A 46 8.26 5.04 12.57
N ALA A 47 6.93 5.24 12.55
CA ALA A 47 6.15 5.23 11.32
C ALA A 47 6.64 6.29 10.32
N GLN A 48 6.92 7.50 10.79
CA GLN A 48 7.46 8.58 9.96
C GLN A 48 8.89 8.29 9.48
N LEU A 49 9.73 7.63 10.28
CA LEU A 49 11.05 7.18 9.82
C LEU A 49 10.94 6.16 8.70
N THR A 50 10.07 5.17 8.83
CA THR A 50 9.86 4.16 7.78
C THR A 50 9.32 4.78 6.50
N GLN A 51 8.36 5.70 6.60
CA GLN A 51 7.86 6.44 5.44
C GLN A 51 8.96 7.31 4.81
N GLY A 52 9.75 7.99 5.63
CA GLY A 52 10.88 8.81 5.19
C GLY A 52 11.96 7.98 4.50
N TYR A 53 12.25 6.78 4.99
CA TYR A 53 13.15 5.85 4.33
C TYR A 53 12.61 5.40 2.98
N ARG A 54 11.32 5.05 2.89
CA ARG A 54 10.68 4.69 1.62
C ARG A 54 10.72 5.85 0.61
N TRP A 55 10.54 7.08 1.08
CA TRP A 55 10.68 8.27 0.26
C TRP A 55 12.13 8.47 -0.19
N TYR A 56 13.10 8.33 0.71
CA TYR A 56 14.52 8.45 0.37
C TYR A 56 14.95 7.39 -0.66
N ASP A 57 14.58 6.13 -0.44
CA ASP A 57 14.86 5.01 -1.35
C ASP A 57 14.23 5.23 -2.74
N TYR A 58 13.07 5.89 -2.79
CA TYR A 58 12.40 6.25 -4.04
C TYR A 58 13.18 7.28 -4.85
N TRP A 59 13.62 8.37 -4.21
CA TRP A 59 14.21 9.52 -4.92
C TRP A 59 15.73 9.41 -5.11
N TYR A 60 16.42 8.77 -4.17
CA TYR A 60 17.88 8.71 -4.14
C TYR A 60 18.44 7.29 -4.28
N GLY A 61 17.60 6.27 -4.18
CA GLY A 61 17.96 4.87 -4.45
C GLY A 61 17.37 4.36 -5.77
N ASN A 62 17.34 3.04 -5.93
CA ASN A 62 16.72 2.40 -7.10
C ASN A 62 15.20 2.15 -6.90
N GLY A 63 14.57 2.93 -6.01
CA GLY A 63 13.17 2.73 -5.67
C GLY A 63 12.26 2.92 -6.88
N LYS A 64 12.49 3.93 -7.75
CA LYS A 64 11.66 4.16 -8.94
C LYS A 64 11.49 2.91 -9.79
N GLU A 65 12.60 2.29 -10.18
CA GLU A 65 12.60 1.07 -11.01
C GLU A 65 11.90 -0.10 -10.30
N ARG A 66 12.11 -0.26 -8.99
CA ARG A 66 11.45 -1.30 -8.20
C ARG A 66 9.94 -1.10 -8.15
N TRP A 67 9.48 0.14 -7.93
CA TRP A 67 8.04 0.46 -7.88
C TRP A 67 7.39 0.33 -9.25
N GLU A 68 8.10 0.65 -10.33
CA GLU A 68 7.64 0.41 -11.71
C GLU A 68 7.48 -1.09 -11.98
N LYS A 69 8.46 -1.92 -11.61
CA LYS A 69 8.37 -3.39 -11.73
C LYS A 69 7.20 -3.96 -10.92
N ILE A 70 7.07 -3.57 -9.65
CA ILE A 70 5.96 -4.02 -8.79
C ILE A 70 4.61 -3.62 -9.39
N ARG A 71 4.50 -2.42 -9.97
CA ARG A 71 3.26 -1.97 -10.63
C ARG A 71 2.97 -2.76 -11.90
N ALA A 72 4.00 -3.06 -12.70
CA ALA A 72 3.85 -3.88 -13.90
C ALA A 72 3.43 -5.33 -13.56
N GLU A 73 4.05 -5.94 -12.55
CA GLU A 73 3.66 -7.28 -12.06
C GLU A 73 2.25 -7.29 -11.49
N LYS A 74 1.88 -6.27 -10.72
CA LYS A 74 0.52 -6.14 -10.18
C LYS A 74 -0.52 -5.98 -11.29
N ALA A 75 -0.25 -5.12 -12.28
CA ALA A 75 -1.15 -4.94 -13.42
C ALA A 75 -1.29 -6.23 -14.25
N LYS A 76 -0.19 -6.99 -14.43
CA LYS A 76 -0.22 -8.30 -15.09
C LYS A 76 -1.06 -9.31 -14.30
N THR A 77 -0.88 -9.38 -12.99
CA THR A 77 -1.63 -10.28 -12.10
C THR A 77 -3.13 -9.93 -12.08
N GLU A 78 -3.47 -8.64 -12.01
CA GLU A 78 -4.86 -8.17 -12.07
C GLU A 78 -5.50 -8.50 -13.43
N LEU A 79 -4.76 -8.35 -14.53
CA LEU A 79 -5.23 -8.75 -15.87
C LEU A 79 -5.42 -10.26 -15.98
N GLU A 80 -4.47 -11.07 -15.51
CA GLU A 80 -4.57 -12.53 -15.52
C GLU A 80 -5.77 -13.02 -14.72
N GLY A 81 -5.98 -12.49 -13.50
CA GLY A 81 -7.15 -12.81 -12.69
C GLY A 81 -8.46 -12.38 -13.35
N ALA A 82 -8.50 -11.22 -14.01
CA ALA A 82 -9.68 -10.78 -14.76
C ALA A 82 -9.98 -11.72 -15.94
N VAL A 83 -8.95 -12.11 -16.71
CA VAL A 83 -9.06 -13.05 -17.84
C VAL A 83 -9.53 -14.43 -17.37
N GLU A 84 -8.99 -14.95 -16.27
CA GLU A 84 -9.42 -16.23 -15.69
C GLU A 84 -10.90 -16.19 -15.26
N SER A 85 -11.35 -15.09 -14.65
CA SER A 85 -12.78 -14.94 -14.29
C SER A 85 -13.70 -14.89 -15.52
N ILE A 86 -13.26 -14.27 -16.62
CA ILE A 86 -14.02 -14.22 -17.87
C ILE A 86 -14.06 -15.62 -18.51
N ALA A 87 -12.93 -16.34 -18.49
CA ALA A 87 -12.83 -17.69 -19.02
C ALA A 87 -13.74 -18.67 -18.25
N SER A 88 -13.78 -18.59 -16.92
CA SER A 88 -14.66 -19.43 -16.11
C SER A 88 -16.14 -19.12 -16.35
N GLN A 89 -16.52 -17.84 -16.38
CA GLN A 89 -17.90 -17.43 -16.68
C GLN A 89 -18.35 -17.88 -18.07
N THR A 90 -17.46 -17.85 -19.06
CA THR A 90 -17.76 -18.32 -20.42
C THR A 90 -17.96 -19.83 -20.44
N LYS A 91 -17.11 -20.60 -19.74
CA LYS A 91 -17.23 -22.06 -19.64
C LYS A 91 -18.54 -22.49 -18.97
N ASP A 92 -18.92 -21.83 -17.89
CA ASP A 92 -20.16 -22.14 -17.16
C ASP A 92 -21.40 -21.86 -18.02
N LYS A 93 -21.42 -20.74 -18.75
CA LYS A 93 -22.52 -20.41 -19.68
C LYS A 93 -22.63 -21.41 -20.82
N VAL A 94 -21.52 -21.81 -21.42
CA VAL A 94 -21.51 -22.79 -22.52
C VAL A 94 -21.95 -24.17 -22.03
N GLN A 95 -21.49 -24.62 -20.86
CA GLN A 95 -21.93 -25.90 -20.29
C GLN A 95 -23.42 -25.90 -19.95
N GLY A 96 -23.95 -24.79 -19.41
CA GLY A 96 -25.38 -24.62 -19.17
C GLY A 96 -26.21 -24.74 -20.46
N ALA A 97 -25.79 -24.04 -21.53
CA ALA A 97 -26.48 -24.09 -22.82
C ALA A 97 -26.43 -25.49 -23.46
N VAL A 98 -25.28 -26.18 -23.40
CA VAL A 98 -25.15 -27.55 -23.94
C VAL A 98 -26.02 -28.55 -23.18
N GLN A 99 -26.15 -28.41 -21.86
CA GLN A 99 -27.04 -29.27 -21.08
C GLN A 99 -28.52 -29.03 -21.40
N GLU A 100 -28.93 -27.77 -21.60
CA GLU A 100 -30.29 -27.47 -22.04
C GLU A 100 -30.58 -28.09 -23.42
N VAL A 101 -29.69 -27.91 -24.40
CA VAL A 101 -29.88 -28.49 -25.74
C VAL A 101 -29.96 -30.01 -25.68
N LYS A 102 -29.14 -30.68 -24.86
CA LYS A 102 -29.19 -32.14 -24.71
C LYS A 102 -30.51 -32.63 -24.10
N LYS A 103 -31.14 -31.84 -23.23
CA LYS A 103 -32.46 -32.17 -22.67
C LYS A 103 -33.58 -31.98 -23.68
N THR A 104 -33.47 -31.03 -24.60
CA THR A 104 -34.50 -30.77 -25.62
C THR A 104 -34.45 -31.77 -26.79
N VAL A 105 -33.30 -32.43 -27.01
CA VAL A 105 -33.09 -33.36 -28.13
C VAL A 105 -33.25 -34.84 -27.71
N SER A 106 -33.45 -35.13 -26.42
CA SER A 106 -33.69 -36.49 -25.89
C SER A 106 -35.13 -36.68 -25.44
#